data_AF-A0A7V7VL46-F1
#
_entry.id   AF-A0A7V7VL46-F1
#
_cell.length_a   1.000
_cell.length_b   1.000
_cell.length_c   1.000
_cell.angle_alpha   90.00
_cell.angle_beta   90.00
_cell.angle_gamma   90.00
#
_symmetry.space_group_name_H-M   'P 1'
#
loop_
_entity.id
_entity.type
_entity.pdbx_description
1 polymer ?
#
loop_
_entity_poly.entity_id
_entity_poly.type
_entity_poly.pdbx_seq_one_letter_code
_entity_poly.pdbx_strand_id
1 'polypeptide(L)'
;MQVVLPSRPRQSRGFTLVELLVVIAIIGVMATMAMVGMPRFIEKGKHVQALAQIRDLTVGLTSFDADNNTPLLPHDQRAAGQDTVYGEVNGEFSNGIVVAVLSGMANNLPYHLLDCDVKDINPKEQVYMIFKLAEQKKNGVTPDGLFNDPWGRQWMIAVNAFKSTSPNAELVENNTTNPGKNDSHLDTKGLAVYSDTAPRDQSFVIWSYGKDGKKGGDESRGKLIPPYDGSDDAVSWK
;
A
#
# COMPACT_ATOMS: atom_id res chain seq x y z
N MET A 1 -7.54 63.01 -58.36
CA MET A 1 -6.86 61.87 -59.02
C MET A 1 -6.05 61.15 -57.95
N GLN A 2 -6.56 60.05 -57.39
CA GLN A 2 -5.84 59.24 -56.38
C GLN A 2 -5.21 58.03 -57.08
N VAL A 3 -3.91 57.87 -56.91
CA VAL A 3 -3.14 56.73 -57.45
C VAL A 3 -3.26 55.58 -56.46
N VAL A 4 -3.96 54.51 -56.84
CA VAL A 4 -4.01 53.26 -56.07
C VAL A 4 -2.75 52.46 -56.37
N LEU A 5 -1.86 52.32 -55.40
CA LEU A 5 -0.67 51.48 -55.54
C LEU A 5 -1.02 50.00 -55.33
N PRO A 6 -0.56 49.08 -56.19
CA PRO A 6 -0.87 47.65 -56.06
C PRO A 6 -0.19 47.05 -54.83
N SER A 7 -0.98 46.38 -53.98
CA SER A 7 -0.52 45.57 -52.84
C SER A 7 0.38 44.44 -53.34
N ARG A 8 1.66 44.41 -52.95
CA ARG A 8 2.55 43.29 -53.28
C ARG A 8 1.98 41.98 -52.71
N PRO A 9 1.89 40.90 -53.51
CA PRO A 9 1.46 39.60 -52.99
C PRO A 9 2.46 39.13 -51.92
N ARG A 10 1.96 38.81 -50.72
CA ARG A 10 2.77 38.12 -49.70
C ARG A 10 3.11 36.73 -50.24
N GLN A 11 4.38 36.50 -50.53
CA GLN A 11 4.88 35.17 -50.84
C GLN A 11 4.68 34.28 -49.61
N SER A 12 3.73 33.35 -49.68
CA SER A 12 3.63 32.26 -48.73
C SER A 12 4.81 31.33 -48.95
N ARG A 13 5.79 31.36 -48.05
CA ARG A 13 6.88 30.39 -48.03
C ARG A 13 6.29 29.02 -47.69
N GLY A 14 6.35 28.09 -48.63
CA GLY A 14 5.98 26.70 -48.42
C GLY A 14 7.08 25.93 -47.70
N PHE A 15 6.69 24.89 -46.97
CA PHE A 15 7.61 23.98 -46.27
C PHE A 15 8.23 23.00 -47.26
N THR A 16 9.54 22.79 -47.22
CA THR A 16 10.21 21.81 -48.09
C THR A 16 10.14 20.40 -47.49
N LEU A 17 10.17 19.37 -48.35
CA LEU A 17 10.26 17.96 -47.89
C LEU A 17 11.51 17.71 -47.05
N VAL A 18 12.62 18.40 -47.37
CA VAL A 18 13.89 18.28 -46.65
C VAL A 18 13.77 18.86 -45.24
N GLU A 19 13.12 20.02 -45.07
CA GLU A 19 12.87 20.59 -43.74
C GLU A 19 12.01 19.64 -42.88
N LEU A 20 10.98 19.03 -43.47
CA LEU A 20 10.15 18.07 -42.74
C LEU A 20 10.94 16.81 -42.35
N LEU A 21 11.80 16.33 -43.26
CA LEU A 21 12.63 15.14 -43.02
C LEU A 21 13.65 15.38 -41.90
N VAL A 22 14.30 16.54 -41.86
CA VAL A 22 15.23 16.90 -40.78
C VAL A 22 14.49 17.01 -39.44
N VAL A 23 13.29 17.57 -39.42
CA VAL A 23 12.49 17.71 -38.18
C VAL A 23 12.12 16.34 -37.61
N ILE A 24 11.60 15.42 -38.42
CA ILE A 24 11.27 14.07 -37.93
C ILE A 24 12.52 13.28 -37.52
N ALA A 25 13.66 13.51 -38.18
CA ALA A 25 14.93 12.89 -37.80
C ALA A 25 15.40 13.37 -36.41
N ILE A 26 15.35 14.69 -36.15
CA ILE A 26 15.70 15.26 -34.84
C ILE A 26 14.72 14.80 -33.75
N ILE A 27 13.41 14.80 -34.02
CA ILE A 27 12.38 14.29 -33.09
C ILE A 27 12.64 12.81 -32.78
N GLY A 28 13.00 12.01 -33.78
CA GLY A 28 13.35 10.60 -33.60
C GLY A 28 14.53 10.40 -32.66
N VAL A 29 15.62 11.15 -32.84
CA VAL A 29 16.79 11.11 -31.94
C VAL A 29 16.39 11.50 -30.51
N MET A 30 15.66 12.61 -30.32
CA MET A 30 15.22 13.05 -28.99
C MET A 30 14.31 12.01 -28.32
N ALA A 31 13.39 11.41 -29.07
CA ALA A 31 12.47 10.40 -28.56
C ALA A 31 13.22 9.14 -28.07
N THR A 32 14.24 8.69 -28.80
CA THR A 32 15.04 7.52 -28.38
C THR A 32 15.80 7.77 -27.08
N MET A 33 16.37 8.96 -26.88
CA MET A 33 17.08 9.31 -25.64
C MET A 33 16.13 9.39 -24.44
N ALA A 34 14.93 9.94 -24.63
CA ALA A 34 13.91 10.04 -23.58
C ALA A 34 13.45 8.65 -23.08
N MET A 35 13.35 7.68 -23.98
CA MET A 35 12.87 6.34 -23.64
C MET A 35 13.78 5.59 -22.66
N VAL A 36 15.10 5.78 -22.73
CA VAL A 36 16.08 5.04 -21.90
C VAL A 36 16.03 5.43 -20.41
N GLY A 37 15.58 6.65 -20.08
CA GLY A 37 15.56 7.16 -18.70
C GLY A 37 14.25 6.92 -17.93
N MET A 38 13.12 6.81 -18.63
CA MET A 38 11.78 6.82 -18.05
C MET A 38 11.50 5.72 -17.01
N PRO A 39 11.93 4.44 -17.20
CA PRO A 39 11.58 3.36 -16.27
C PRO A 39 12.06 3.62 -14.83
N ARG A 40 13.23 4.22 -14.65
CA ARG A 40 13.80 4.51 -13.32
C ARG A 40 13.02 5.61 -12.58
N PHE A 41 12.52 6.61 -13.31
CA PHE A 41 11.73 7.69 -12.72
C PHE A 41 10.34 7.19 -12.30
N ILE A 42 9.71 6.34 -13.12
CA ILE A 42 8.45 5.68 -12.77
C ILE A 42 8.63 4.83 -11.50
N GLU A 43 9.71 4.06 -11.41
CA GLU A 43 10.02 3.21 -10.25
C GLU A 43 10.16 4.05 -8.96
N LYS A 44 10.94 5.13 -9.01
CA LYS A 44 11.06 6.06 -7.88
C LYS A 44 9.72 6.68 -7.49
N GLY A 45 8.88 7.02 -8.47
CA GLY A 45 7.53 7.53 -8.23
C GLY A 45 6.65 6.51 -7.50
N LYS A 46 6.75 5.22 -7.85
CA LYS A 46 6.05 4.14 -7.14
C LYS A 46 6.49 4.02 -5.68
N HIS A 47 7.79 4.07 -5.39
CA HIS A 47 8.23 4.06 -3.98
C HIS A 47 7.68 5.24 -3.18
N VAL A 48 7.67 6.44 -3.76
CA VAL A 48 7.07 7.62 -3.10
C VAL A 48 5.57 7.43 -2.85
N GLN A 49 4.84 6.86 -3.82
CA GLN A 49 3.42 6.54 -3.66
C GLN A 49 3.19 5.49 -2.58
N ALA A 50 4.02 4.45 -2.51
CA ALA A 50 3.91 3.40 -1.50
C ALA A 50 4.11 3.96 -0.08
N LEU A 51 5.11 4.84 0.10
CA LEU A 51 5.34 5.52 1.37
C LEU A 51 4.18 6.45 1.76
N ALA A 52 3.55 7.12 0.79
CA ALA A 52 2.36 7.93 1.05
C ALA A 52 1.19 7.05 1.52
N GLN A 53 0.94 5.92 0.83
CA GLN A 53 -0.10 4.96 1.23
C GLN A 53 0.12 4.40 2.65
N ILE A 54 1.36 4.06 3.02
CA ILE A 54 1.69 3.64 4.39
C ILE A 54 1.33 4.72 5.40
N ARG A 55 1.69 5.98 5.12
CA ARG A 55 1.40 7.11 6.04
C ARG A 55 -0.10 7.30 6.21
N ASP A 56 -0.86 7.30 5.11
CA ASP A 56 -2.31 7.49 5.16
C ASP A 56 -2.99 6.35 5.92
N LEU A 57 -2.58 5.10 5.68
CA LEU A 57 -3.06 3.94 6.44
C LEU A 57 -2.69 4.02 7.93
N THR A 58 -1.46 4.41 8.24
CA THR A 58 -1.00 4.55 9.63
C THR A 58 -1.87 5.57 10.37
N VAL A 59 -2.12 6.73 9.75
CA VAL A 59 -2.99 7.77 10.33
C VAL A 59 -4.41 7.24 10.52
N GLY A 60 -4.97 6.53 9.53
CA GLY A 60 -6.32 5.95 9.61
C GLY A 60 -6.44 4.92 10.74
N LEU A 61 -5.49 3.98 10.84
CA LEU A 61 -5.47 2.94 11.87
C LEU A 61 -5.25 3.54 13.27
N THR A 62 -4.32 4.48 13.44
CA THR A 62 -4.10 5.15 14.73
C THR A 62 -5.33 5.96 15.16
N SER A 63 -5.99 6.65 14.22
CA SER A 63 -7.22 7.40 14.53
C SER A 63 -8.37 6.46 14.92
N PHE A 64 -8.48 5.32 14.23
CA PHE A 64 -9.45 4.28 14.57
C PHE A 64 -9.21 3.72 15.98
N ASP A 65 -7.96 3.37 16.30
CA ASP A 65 -7.59 2.82 17.61
C ASP A 65 -7.88 3.83 18.73
N ALA A 66 -7.54 5.11 18.51
CA ALA A 66 -7.79 6.19 19.48
C ALA A 66 -9.28 6.43 19.76
N ASP A 67 -10.14 6.34 18.75
CA ASP A 67 -11.57 6.63 18.90
C ASP A 67 -12.38 5.44 19.44
N ASN A 68 -11.94 4.21 19.16
CA ASN A 68 -12.65 2.99 19.55
C ASN A 68 -12.01 2.28 20.76
N ASN A 69 -10.76 2.59 21.11
CA ASN A 69 -9.95 1.89 22.12
C ASN A 69 -9.87 0.39 21.89
N THR A 70 -9.90 -0.03 20.62
CA THR A 70 -9.90 -1.43 20.22
C THR A 70 -9.15 -1.59 18.91
N PRO A 71 -8.35 -2.65 18.77
CA PRO A 71 -7.68 -2.93 17.50
C PRO A 71 -8.68 -3.25 16.39
N LEU A 72 -8.26 -3.02 15.14
CA LEU A 72 -9.05 -3.35 13.94
C LEU A 72 -9.07 -4.86 13.71
N LEU A 73 -9.83 -5.56 14.55
CA LEU A 73 -9.99 -7.00 14.54
C LEU A 73 -11.45 -7.38 14.72
N PRO A 74 -11.92 -8.47 14.06
CA PRO A 74 -13.20 -9.08 14.39
C PRO A 74 -13.27 -9.42 15.88
N HIS A 75 -14.48 -9.33 16.46
CA HIS A 75 -14.70 -9.58 17.88
C HIS A 75 -14.12 -10.93 18.33
N ASP A 76 -14.28 -12.00 17.54
CA ASP A 76 -13.81 -13.33 17.91
C ASP A 76 -12.29 -13.45 17.95
N GLN A 77 -11.58 -12.82 17.01
CA GLN A 77 -10.11 -12.78 17.02
C GLN A 77 -9.58 -11.97 18.20
N ARG A 78 -10.22 -10.82 18.46
CA ARG A 78 -9.91 -9.98 19.61
C ARG A 78 -10.19 -10.68 20.93
N ALA A 79 -11.32 -11.38 21.05
CA ALA A 79 -11.68 -12.15 22.24
C ALA A 79 -10.74 -13.33 22.47
N ALA A 80 -10.27 -13.97 21.40
CA ALA A 80 -9.24 -15.02 21.47
C ALA A 80 -7.85 -14.45 21.85
N GLY A 81 -7.66 -13.14 21.70
CA GLY A 81 -6.38 -12.47 21.86
C GLY A 81 -5.39 -12.86 20.77
N GLN A 82 -5.88 -13.19 19.57
CA GLN A 82 -5.07 -13.71 18.46
C GLN A 82 -4.75 -12.62 17.44
N ASP A 83 -3.47 -12.35 17.23
CA ASP A 83 -2.99 -11.45 16.19
C ASP A 83 -3.43 -11.92 14.80
N THR A 84 -3.74 -10.94 13.94
CA THR A 84 -4.26 -11.21 12.60
C THR A 84 -3.45 -10.48 11.55
N VAL A 85 -3.14 -11.18 10.46
CA VAL A 85 -2.51 -10.62 9.26
C VAL A 85 -3.55 -10.57 8.14
N TYR A 86 -3.81 -9.37 7.63
CA TYR A 86 -4.64 -9.12 6.47
C TYR A 86 -3.78 -9.03 5.20
N GLY A 87 -4.21 -9.68 4.11
CA GLY A 87 -3.55 -9.62 2.80
C GLY A 87 -3.38 -11.00 2.13
N GLU A 88 -2.63 -11.01 1.03
CA GLU A 88 -2.56 -12.17 0.12
C GLU A 88 -1.68 -13.33 0.63
N VAL A 89 -0.72 -13.05 1.50
CA VAL A 89 0.32 -14.03 1.85
C VAL A 89 -0.19 -14.87 3.03
N ASN A 90 -0.45 -16.15 2.77
CA ASN A 90 -1.21 -17.11 3.60
C ASN A 90 -2.74 -16.89 3.68
N GLY A 91 -3.27 -15.77 3.15
CA GLY A 91 -4.62 -15.67 2.57
C GLY A 91 -5.84 -15.93 3.46
N GLU A 92 -5.69 -16.05 4.79
CA GLU A 92 -6.83 -16.31 5.67
C GLU A 92 -7.78 -15.10 5.80
N PHE A 93 -7.23 -13.88 5.81
CA PHE A 93 -8.01 -12.66 5.97
C PHE A 93 -7.71 -11.63 4.87
N SER A 94 -8.76 -11.21 4.18
CA SER A 94 -8.66 -10.18 3.14
C SER A 94 -8.33 -8.81 3.73
N ASN A 95 -7.46 -8.04 3.06
CA ASN A 95 -7.23 -6.64 3.43
C ASN A 95 -8.41 -5.71 3.07
N GLY A 96 -9.42 -6.22 2.37
CA GLY A 96 -10.66 -5.48 2.11
C GLY A 96 -11.38 -5.06 3.39
N ILE A 97 -11.31 -5.85 4.47
CA ILE A 97 -11.92 -5.45 5.76
C ILE A 97 -11.35 -4.15 6.29
N VAL A 98 -10.03 -3.96 6.17
CA VAL A 98 -9.34 -2.73 6.57
C VAL A 98 -9.88 -1.56 5.76
N VAL A 99 -10.11 -1.77 4.45
CA VAL A 99 -10.72 -0.77 3.58
C VAL A 99 -12.13 -0.42 4.04
N ALA A 100 -13.02 -1.39 4.26
CA ALA A 100 -14.38 -1.07 4.70
C ALA A 100 -14.43 -0.39 6.06
N VAL A 101 -13.69 -0.92 7.04
CA VAL A 101 -13.69 -0.39 8.40
C VAL A 101 -13.22 1.07 8.37
N LEU A 102 -12.09 1.36 7.72
CA LEU A 102 -11.53 2.71 7.69
C LEU A 102 -12.32 3.66 6.76
N SER A 103 -13.00 3.14 5.75
CA SER A 103 -13.87 3.94 4.87
C SER A 103 -15.26 4.19 5.45
N GLY A 104 -15.60 3.59 6.60
CA GLY A 104 -16.97 3.63 7.15
C GLY A 104 -18.01 2.92 6.27
N MET A 105 -17.59 1.98 5.41
CA MET A 105 -18.48 1.30 4.46
C MET A 105 -18.96 -0.04 5.03
N ALA A 106 -20.16 -0.06 5.62
CA ALA A 106 -20.69 -1.29 6.23
C ALA A 106 -21.12 -2.38 5.24
N ASN A 107 -21.50 -2.04 3.99
CA ASN A 107 -22.31 -2.95 3.16
C ASN A 107 -21.94 -3.08 1.66
N ASN A 108 -20.76 -2.65 1.20
CA ASN A 108 -20.55 -2.44 -0.26
C ASN A 108 -19.25 -2.95 -0.89
N LEU A 109 -18.49 -3.88 -0.30
CA LEU A 109 -17.52 -4.67 -1.08
C LEU A 109 -18.06 -6.10 -1.26
N PRO A 110 -17.80 -6.75 -2.40
CA PRO A 110 -18.19 -8.14 -2.64
C PRO A 110 -17.38 -9.08 -1.71
N TYR A 111 -17.82 -9.16 -0.46
CA TYR A 111 -17.15 -9.90 0.60
C TYR A 111 -17.59 -11.36 0.61
N HIS A 112 -16.89 -12.18 -0.15
CA HIS A 112 -16.87 -13.63 0.08
C HIS A 112 -15.69 -14.07 0.97
N LEU A 113 -15.06 -13.11 1.68
CA LEU A 113 -13.81 -13.31 2.43
C LEU A 113 -13.89 -12.85 3.90
N LEU A 114 -15.07 -12.47 4.40
CA LEU A 114 -15.25 -12.02 5.79
C LEU A 114 -16.36 -12.82 6.46
N ASP A 115 -15.99 -13.55 7.52
CA ASP A 115 -16.95 -14.17 8.44
C ASP A 115 -17.47 -13.17 9.50
N CYS A 116 -17.25 -11.87 9.33
CA CYS A 116 -17.60 -10.84 10.32
C CYS A 116 -18.23 -9.59 9.69
N ASP A 117 -19.13 -8.95 10.45
CA ASP A 117 -19.78 -7.69 10.05
C ASP A 117 -18.84 -6.51 10.37
N VAL A 118 -18.68 -5.60 9.40
CA VAL A 118 -17.89 -4.37 9.57
C VAL A 118 -18.42 -3.53 10.73
N LYS A 119 -19.72 -3.57 11.01
CA LYS A 119 -20.36 -2.87 12.13
C LYS A 119 -19.91 -3.37 13.49
N ASP A 120 -19.45 -4.61 13.60
CA ASP A 120 -18.92 -5.15 14.84
C ASP A 120 -17.57 -4.49 15.22
N ILE A 121 -16.89 -3.93 14.22
CA ILE A 121 -15.58 -3.28 14.37
C ILE A 121 -15.74 -1.75 14.36
N ASN A 122 -16.51 -1.19 13.42
CA ASN A 122 -16.81 0.24 13.32
C ASN A 122 -18.33 0.48 13.37
N PRO A 123 -18.95 0.38 14.56
CA PRO A 123 -20.41 0.49 14.72
C PRO A 123 -20.95 1.88 14.38
N LYS A 124 -20.10 2.91 14.44
CA LYS A 124 -20.44 4.30 14.11
C LYS A 124 -20.34 4.60 12.62
N GLU A 125 -19.81 3.67 11.81
CA GLU A 125 -19.52 3.88 10.39
C GLU A 125 -18.67 5.14 10.16
N GLN A 126 -17.81 5.47 11.13
CA GLN A 126 -16.99 6.67 11.07
C GLN A 126 -15.91 6.50 10.00
N VAL A 127 -15.68 7.55 9.21
CA VAL A 127 -14.64 7.54 8.18
C VAL A 127 -13.31 7.96 8.80
N TYR A 128 -12.32 7.07 8.75
CA TYR A 128 -10.96 7.31 9.24
C TYR A 128 -9.97 7.53 8.09
N MET A 129 -10.28 7.02 6.89
CA MET A 129 -9.45 7.18 5.70
C MET A 129 -10.32 7.18 4.45
N ILE A 130 -9.97 8.05 3.49
CA ILE A 130 -10.53 8.02 2.14
C ILE A 130 -9.53 7.31 1.24
N PHE A 131 -9.92 6.16 0.70
CA PHE A 131 -9.06 5.41 -0.19
C PHE A 131 -9.13 5.93 -1.62
N LYS A 132 -7.97 6.02 -2.26
CA LYS A 132 -7.88 6.21 -3.71
C LYS A 132 -8.33 4.93 -4.42
N LEU A 133 -9.21 5.07 -5.41
CA LEU A 133 -9.56 3.96 -6.31
C LEU A 133 -8.39 3.64 -7.24
N ALA A 134 -8.09 2.35 -7.39
CA ALA A 134 -6.99 1.85 -8.22
C ALA A 134 -7.28 2.05 -9.71
N GLU A 135 -6.28 2.58 -10.42
CA GLU A 135 -6.30 2.59 -11.89
C GLU A 135 -5.63 1.29 -12.37
N GLN A 136 -6.32 0.51 -13.22
CA GLN A 136 -5.83 -0.78 -13.72
C GLN A 136 -5.42 -1.78 -12.61
N LYS A 137 -6.14 -1.81 -11.49
CA LYS A 137 -5.89 -2.68 -10.31
C LYS A 137 -4.56 -2.42 -9.57
N LYS A 138 -3.95 -1.25 -9.73
CA LYS A 138 -2.73 -0.84 -9.02
C LYS A 138 -2.94 0.46 -8.26
N ASN A 139 -2.13 0.68 -7.23
CA ASN A 139 -2.01 1.95 -6.51
C ASN A 139 -3.35 2.48 -5.96
N GLY A 140 -4.01 1.67 -5.13
CA GLY A 140 -5.31 2.01 -4.56
C GLY A 140 -6.19 0.80 -4.30
N VAL A 141 -7.45 1.07 -3.96
CA VAL A 141 -8.48 0.06 -3.77
C VAL A 141 -8.99 -0.41 -5.13
N THR A 142 -8.91 -1.69 -5.41
CA THR A 142 -9.42 -2.30 -6.63
C THR A 142 -10.95 -2.36 -6.62
N PRO A 143 -11.62 -2.55 -7.78
CA PRO A 143 -13.07 -2.79 -7.81
C PRO A 143 -13.51 -3.99 -6.95
N ASP A 144 -12.58 -4.91 -6.70
CA ASP A 144 -12.79 -6.10 -5.87
C ASP A 144 -12.66 -5.78 -4.35
N GLY A 145 -12.40 -4.52 -3.99
CA GLY A 145 -12.29 -4.04 -2.61
C GLY A 145 -10.90 -4.22 -1.97
N LEU A 146 -9.97 -4.85 -2.69
CA LEU A 146 -8.61 -5.10 -2.18
C LEU A 146 -7.74 -3.85 -2.29
N PHE A 147 -6.96 -3.57 -1.25
CA PHE A 147 -6.04 -2.42 -1.26
C PHE A 147 -4.66 -2.82 -1.78
N ASN A 148 -4.28 -2.23 -2.91
CA ASN A 148 -3.05 -2.56 -3.61
C ASN A 148 -2.02 -1.43 -3.59
N ASP A 149 -0.76 -1.84 -3.50
CA ASP A 149 0.41 -1.01 -3.66
C ASP A 149 0.59 -0.51 -5.11
N PRO A 150 1.59 0.34 -5.39
CA PRO A 150 1.82 0.89 -6.73
C PRO A 150 2.29 -0.13 -7.79
N TRP A 151 2.67 -1.34 -7.38
CA TRP A 151 3.04 -2.43 -8.28
C TRP A 151 1.87 -3.36 -8.59
N GLY A 152 0.80 -3.31 -7.78
CA GLY A 152 -0.42 -4.09 -7.93
C GLY A 152 -0.56 -5.23 -6.94
N ARG A 153 0.19 -5.22 -5.84
CA ARG A 153 0.12 -6.23 -4.78
C ARG A 153 -0.69 -5.77 -3.62
N GLN A 154 -1.31 -6.71 -2.92
CA GLN A 154 -2.03 -6.39 -1.69
C GLN A 154 -1.06 -5.89 -0.62
N TRP A 155 -1.43 -4.78 0.01
CA TRP A 155 -0.83 -4.39 1.27
C TRP A 155 -1.10 -5.46 2.31
N MET A 156 -0.06 -5.83 3.04
CA MET A 156 -0.17 -6.68 4.22
C MET A 156 -0.24 -5.80 5.47
N ILE A 157 -1.19 -6.12 6.35
CA ILE A 157 -1.39 -5.41 7.61
C ILE A 157 -1.48 -6.45 8.72
N ALA A 158 -0.53 -6.47 9.64
CA ALA A 158 -0.65 -7.26 10.86
C ALA A 158 -1.18 -6.36 11.97
N VAL A 159 -2.16 -6.83 12.73
CA VAL A 159 -2.80 -6.10 13.81
C VAL A 159 -2.68 -6.93 15.08
N ASN A 160 -2.18 -6.28 16.14
CA ASN A 160 -2.03 -6.88 17.45
C ASN A 160 -3.41 -6.96 18.12
N ALA A 161 -3.75 -8.12 18.66
CA ALA A 161 -5.02 -8.30 19.36
C ALA A 161 -5.07 -7.71 20.76
N PHE A 162 -3.92 -7.21 21.26
CA PHE A 162 -3.70 -6.51 22.53
C PHE A 162 -4.70 -6.86 23.62
N LYS A 163 -4.35 -7.87 24.42
CA LYS A 163 -5.18 -8.46 25.48
C LYS A 163 -6.55 -8.88 24.97
N SER A 164 -6.80 -10.18 25.03
CA SER A 164 -8.15 -10.73 24.99
C SER A 164 -9.11 -9.84 25.78
N THR A 165 -10.33 -9.63 25.27
CA THR A 165 -11.39 -8.91 25.99
C THR A 165 -11.70 -9.49 27.38
N SER A 166 -11.12 -10.65 27.71
CA SER A 166 -11.04 -11.22 29.05
C SER A 166 -10.23 -10.33 30.02
N PRO A 167 -10.85 -9.82 31.10
CA PRO A 167 -10.18 -8.99 32.11
C PRO A 167 -8.97 -9.66 32.79
N ASN A 168 -8.86 -10.99 32.69
CA ASN A 168 -7.83 -11.80 33.34
C ASN A 168 -6.73 -12.27 32.37
N ALA A 169 -6.74 -11.82 31.11
CA ALA A 169 -5.71 -12.21 30.15
C ALA A 169 -4.39 -11.47 30.42
N GLU A 170 -3.38 -12.23 30.82
CA GLU A 170 -2.00 -11.75 30.94
C GLU A 170 -1.29 -11.83 29.59
N LEU A 171 -0.44 -10.84 29.30
CA LEU A 171 0.43 -10.89 28.12
C LEU A 171 1.56 -11.88 28.39
N VAL A 172 1.79 -12.77 27.42
CA VAL A 172 2.86 -13.77 27.45
C VAL A 172 4.03 -13.21 26.65
N GLU A 173 5.21 -13.18 27.27
CA GLU A 173 6.43 -12.78 26.55
C GLU A 173 6.94 -13.93 25.68
N ASN A 174 7.08 -13.70 24.38
CA ASN A 174 7.64 -14.66 23.41
C ASN A 174 6.86 -15.98 23.40
N ASN A 175 5.58 -15.95 23.08
CA ASN A 175 4.72 -17.13 23.11
C ASN A 175 5.05 -18.11 21.96
N THR A 176 6.01 -19.00 22.18
CA THR A 176 6.44 -19.99 21.16
C THR A 176 5.48 -21.18 21.01
N THR A 177 4.54 -21.36 21.94
CA THR A 177 3.60 -22.51 21.90
C THR A 177 2.35 -22.17 21.10
N ASN A 178 1.90 -20.92 21.14
CA ASN A 178 0.86 -20.41 20.28
C ASN A 178 1.17 -18.95 19.86
N PRO A 179 2.00 -18.76 18.82
CA PRO A 179 2.41 -17.45 18.35
C PRO A 179 1.23 -16.50 18.08
N GLY A 180 1.38 -15.24 18.48
CA GLY A 180 0.36 -14.20 18.33
C GLY A 180 -0.83 -14.30 19.30
N LYS A 181 -0.89 -15.30 20.20
CA LYS A 181 -1.96 -15.38 21.22
C LYS A 181 -1.55 -14.72 22.52
N ASN A 182 -2.24 -13.63 22.89
CA ASN A 182 -1.96 -12.80 24.05
C ASN A 182 -0.47 -12.50 24.18
N ASP A 183 0.25 -12.34 23.06
CA ASP A 183 1.67 -12.06 23.10
C ASP A 183 1.88 -10.56 23.34
N SER A 184 2.93 -10.25 24.07
CA SER A 184 3.49 -8.90 24.12
C SER A 184 3.98 -8.40 22.75
N HIS A 185 4.32 -9.30 21.82
CA HIS A 185 4.87 -9.01 20.51
C HIS A 185 3.86 -9.28 19.40
N LEU A 186 3.78 -8.38 18.42
CA LEU A 186 3.00 -8.61 17.21
C LEU A 186 3.58 -9.78 16.41
N ASP A 187 2.78 -10.82 16.15
CA ASP A 187 3.13 -11.91 15.25
C ASP A 187 2.72 -11.59 13.80
N THR A 188 3.69 -11.67 12.89
CA THR A 188 3.47 -11.49 11.45
C THR A 188 3.41 -12.82 10.70
N LYS A 189 3.32 -13.96 11.40
CA LYS A 189 3.35 -15.32 10.86
C LYS A 189 4.60 -15.60 10.02
N GLY A 190 5.71 -14.94 10.36
CA GLY A 190 6.96 -15.00 9.60
C GLY A 190 6.92 -14.30 8.25
N LEU A 191 5.91 -13.48 7.96
CA LEU A 191 5.76 -12.76 6.68
C LEU A 191 6.49 -11.42 6.65
N ALA A 192 6.75 -10.83 7.82
CA ALA A 192 7.68 -9.71 7.97
C ALA A 192 8.95 -10.19 8.69
N VAL A 193 10.08 -9.52 8.47
CA VAL A 193 11.25 -9.60 9.36
C VAL A 193 11.46 -8.20 9.90
N TYR A 194 11.82 -8.08 11.17
CA TYR A 194 12.04 -6.79 11.78
C TYR A 194 13.13 -6.90 12.83
N SER A 195 13.87 -5.81 13.05
CA SER A 195 14.97 -5.81 14.02
C SER A 195 14.43 -5.95 15.45
N ASP A 196 15.26 -6.45 16.37
CA ASP A 196 14.91 -6.72 17.78
C ASP A 196 14.29 -5.55 18.59
N THR A 197 14.18 -4.36 17.99
CA THR A 197 13.65 -3.11 18.59
C THR A 197 12.31 -2.61 18.02
N ALA A 198 11.78 -3.19 16.94
CA ALA A 198 10.43 -2.86 16.43
C ALA A 198 9.91 -4.07 15.66
N PRO A 199 8.62 -4.45 15.72
CA PRO A 199 7.48 -3.83 16.39
C PRO A 199 7.08 -4.72 17.58
N ARG A 200 7.88 -4.69 18.66
CA ARG A 200 7.49 -5.37 19.89
C ARG A 200 6.21 -4.73 20.44
N ASP A 201 6.16 -3.39 20.46
CA ASP A 201 5.08 -2.63 21.10
C ASP A 201 4.09 -1.97 20.11
N GLN A 202 4.15 -2.23 18.80
CA GLN A 202 3.25 -1.57 17.84
C GLN A 202 1.88 -2.28 17.77
N SER A 203 0.79 -1.49 17.73
CA SER A 203 -0.57 -2.00 17.52
C SER A 203 -0.78 -2.66 16.16
N PHE A 204 0.00 -2.26 15.17
CA PHE A 204 -0.08 -2.80 13.83
C PHE A 204 1.20 -2.53 13.06
N VAL A 205 1.46 -3.33 12.04
CA VAL A 205 2.52 -3.08 11.05
C VAL A 205 1.97 -3.25 9.64
N ILE A 206 2.52 -2.48 8.70
CA ILE A 206 2.10 -2.46 7.30
C ILE A 206 3.30 -2.73 6.41
N TRP A 207 3.17 -3.64 5.45
CA TRP A 207 4.19 -3.86 4.46
C TRP A 207 3.68 -4.30 3.08
N SER A 208 4.54 -4.12 2.09
CA SER A 208 4.43 -4.75 0.78
C SER A 208 5.81 -5.23 0.34
N TYR A 209 5.84 -6.36 -0.38
CA TYR A 209 7.01 -6.89 -1.08
C TYR A 209 7.34 -6.14 -2.38
N GLY A 210 6.73 -4.99 -2.64
CA GLY A 210 7.14 -4.10 -3.73
C GLY A 210 6.88 -4.64 -5.14
N LYS A 211 7.91 -4.65 -5.98
CA LYS A 211 7.91 -5.07 -7.39
C LYS A 211 8.20 -6.54 -7.62
N ASP A 212 8.98 -7.21 -6.78
CA ASP A 212 9.59 -8.51 -7.10
C ASP A 212 8.81 -9.76 -6.63
N GLY A 213 8.10 -9.66 -5.52
CA GLY A 213 7.07 -10.58 -5.00
C GLY A 213 7.48 -11.19 -3.70
N LYS A 214 8.66 -10.78 -3.24
CA LYS A 214 9.47 -11.59 -2.37
C LYS A 214 9.81 -10.73 -1.19
N LYS A 215 9.71 -11.35 -0.04
CA LYS A 215 10.17 -10.78 1.20
C LYS A 215 11.64 -10.40 1.07
N GLY A 216 11.95 -9.12 1.22
CA GLY A 216 13.31 -8.63 1.37
C GLY A 216 13.90 -9.04 2.72
N GLY A 217 15.18 -9.39 2.74
CA GLY A 217 15.86 -9.93 3.91
C GLY A 217 16.26 -11.39 3.68
N ASP A 218 17.51 -11.56 3.28
CA ASP A 218 18.18 -12.83 2.97
C ASP A 218 17.92 -13.94 4.03
N GLU A 219 17.06 -14.90 3.72
CA GLU A 219 16.93 -16.17 4.47
C GLU A 219 18.21 -17.03 4.40
N SER A 220 19.20 -16.69 3.55
CA SER A 220 20.37 -17.53 3.28
C SER A 220 21.67 -17.13 3.98
N ARG A 221 21.67 -16.19 4.95
CA ARG A 221 22.94 -15.63 5.45
C ARG A 221 23.17 -15.53 6.96
N GLY A 222 22.48 -16.31 7.80
CA GLY A 222 22.90 -16.54 9.20
C GLY A 222 23.23 -15.28 10.02
N LYS A 223 22.69 -14.12 9.62
CA LYS A 223 22.82 -12.81 10.26
C LYS A 223 21.44 -12.45 10.78
N LEU A 224 21.38 -12.07 12.05
CA LEU A 224 20.17 -11.69 12.78
C LEU A 224 19.59 -10.38 12.22
N ILE A 225 18.89 -10.45 11.08
CA ILE A 225 18.24 -9.35 10.35
C ILE A 225 19.18 -8.61 9.36
N PRO A 226 19.06 -8.85 8.04
CA PRO A 226 19.73 -8.05 7.01
C PRO A 226 19.11 -6.65 6.91
N PRO A 227 19.89 -5.60 6.61
CA PRO A 227 19.32 -4.30 6.27
C PRO A 227 18.49 -4.44 4.99
N TYR A 228 17.32 -3.80 4.95
CA TYR A 228 16.49 -3.60 3.75
C TYR A 228 17.17 -2.76 2.64
N ASP A 229 18.50 -2.67 2.66
CA ASP A 229 19.29 -1.95 1.68
C ASP A 229 19.24 -2.71 0.34
N GLY A 230 18.76 -2.04 -0.70
CA GLY A 230 18.54 -2.63 -2.02
C GLY A 230 17.24 -3.45 -2.19
N SER A 231 16.41 -3.60 -1.16
CA SER A 231 15.07 -4.19 -1.27
C SER A 231 14.05 -3.15 -1.74
N ASP A 232 13.11 -3.60 -2.56
CA ASP A 232 11.97 -2.82 -3.07
C ASP A 232 10.76 -2.83 -2.14
N ASP A 233 10.88 -3.49 -0.99
CA ASP A 233 9.86 -3.57 0.05
C ASP A 233 9.54 -2.18 0.62
N ALA A 234 8.26 -1.95 0.85
CA ALA A 234 7.76 -0.79 1.57
C ALA A 234 7.25 -1.28 2.93
N VAL A 235 7.81 -0.77 4.03
CA VAL A 235 7.50 -1.21 5.40
C VAL A 235 7.23 0.00 6.31
N SER A 236 6.36 -0.15 7.31
CA SER A 236 6.00 0.92 8.25
C SER A 236 6.98 1.09 9.42
N TRP A 237 7.86 0.12 9.66
CA TRP A 237 8.77 0.06 10.82
C TRP A 237 10.24 0.37 10.46
N LYS A 238 10.47 1.06 9.33
CA LYS A 238 11.79 1.50 8.90
C LYS A 238 12.24 2.78 9.62
#